data_AF-A0A7C2A904-F1
#
_entry.id   AF-A0A7C2A904-F1
#
_cell.length_a   1.000
_cell.length_b   1.000
_cell.length_c   1.000
_cell.angle_alpha   90.00
_cell.angle_beta   90.00
_cell.angle_gamma   90.00
#
_symmetry.space_group_name_H-M   'P 1'
#
loop_
_entity.id
_entity.type
_entity.pdbx_description
1 polymer ?
#
loop_
_entity_poly.entity_id
_entity_poly.type
_entity_poly.pdbx_seq_one_letter_code
_entity_poly.pdbx_strand_id
1 'polypeptide(L)'
;MSLSHQRKRSIFIGFLLGLFFPIVAFAQVGPEELAGIRLGILRFHPNFGVTQGYTDNAFLEYKNEKDSYWATFSPGLKMITPIGRHTFEASYRADIMRYANFGDLLNTVDHTVNTGLTLDFAGGLGAKLAYDYKRSSISPYSLKEERKYFHEHSVTTNIFYAFANRYKAELNYKHD
;
A
#
# COMPACT_ATOMS: atom_id res chain seq x y z
N MET A 1 76.14 5.11 -0.18
CA MET A 1 76.35 3.92 -1.04
C MET A 1 75.16 3.00 -0.84
N SER A 2 74.35 2.54 -1.80
CA SER A 2 74.00 2.84 -3.19
C SER A 2 73.11 1.66 -3.63
N LEU A 3 72.08 1.90 -4.46
CA LEU A 3 71.28 0.94 -5.26
C LEU A 3 70.22 0.12 -4.49
N SER A 4 68.91 0.33 -4.65
CA SER A 4 68.07 0.15 -5.86
C SER A 4 68.26 -1.21 -6.54
N HIS A 5 67.29 -2.13 -6.36
CA HIS A 5 66.82 -2.90 -7.50
C HIS A 5 65.34 -3.27 -7.36
N GLN A 6 64.56 -2.71 -8.29
CA GLN A 6 63.20 -3.13 -8.62
C GLN A 6 63.11 -4.62 -9.00
N ARG A 7 62.00 -5.26 -8.64
CA ARG A 7 61.47 -6.37 -9.43
C ARG A 7 60.02 -6.08 -9.82
N LYS A 8 59.84 -5.68 -11.07
CA LYS A 8 58.56 -5.56 -11.76
C LYS A 8 57.88 -6.93 -11.80
N ARG A 9 56.60 -6.99 -11.44
CA ARG A 9 55.64 -7.90 -12.05
C ARG A 9 54.41 -7.08 -12.47
N SER A 10 54.44 -6.66 -13.73
CA SER A 10 53.27 -6.20 -14.44
C SER A 10 52.37 -7.40 -14.74
N ILE A 11 51.12 -7.37 -14.27
CA ILE A 11 50.00 -7.95 -15.01
C ILE A 11 48.95 -6.85 -15.10
N PHE A 12 48.69 -6.46 -16.34
CA PHE A 12 47.77 -5.44 -16.79
C PHE A 12 46.48 -6.16 -17.26
N ILE A 13 45.34 -5.47 -17.15
CA ILE A 13 44.06 -5.71 -17.84
C ILE A 13 43.17 -6.80 -17.19
N GLY A 14 41.90 -6.56 -16.86
CA GLY A 14 41.05 -5.49 -17.35
C GLY A 14 39.73 -5.30 -16.60
N PHE A 15 39.11 -4.19 -16.97
CA PHE A 15 37.72 -3.81 -16.81
C PHE A 15 36.77 -4.99 -16.54
N LEU A 16 36.07 -4.95 -15.40
CA LEU A 16 34.69 -5.41 -15.37
C LEU A 16 33.80 -4.19 -15.09
N LEU A 17 33.57 -3.48 -16.19
CA LEU A 17 32.56 -2.45 -16.33
C LEU A 17 31.20 -3.17 -16.37
N GLY A 18 30.26 -2.68 -15.57
CA GLY A 18 28.83 -2.77 -15.87
C GLY A 18 28.20 -4.16 -15.85
N LEU A 19 27.69 -4.55 -14.68
CA LEU A 19 26.37 -5.20 -14.61
C LEU A 19 25.53 -4.49 -13.55
N PHE A 20 25.29 -3.20 -13.80
CA PHE A 20 24.06 -2.55 -13.35
C PHE A 20 22.95 -3.25 -14.15
N PHE A 21 22.41 -4.35 -13.61
CA PHE A 21 21.11 -4.82 -14.09
C PHE A 21 20.13 -3.74 -13.66
N PRO A 22 19.50 -2.98 -14.58
CA PRO A 22 18.29 -2.30 -14.19
C PRO A 22 17.36 -3.41 -13.74
N ILE A 23 17.02 -3.43 -12.45
CA ILE A 23 15.79 -4.08 -12.01
C ILE A 23 14.76 -3.52 -12.98
N VAL A 24 14.23 -4.40 -13.84
CA VAL A 24 13.15 -4.03 -14.72
C VAL A 24 12.07 -3.59 -13.75
N ALA A 25 11.93 -2.27 -13.59
CA ALA A 25 10.79 -1.70 -12.93
C ALA A 25 9.65 -2.24 -13.78
N PHE A 26 8.94 -3.25 -13.25
CA PHE A 26 7.66 -3.62 -13.78
C PHE A 26 6.94 -2.31 -13.89
N ALA A 27 6.66 -1.88 -15.13
CA ALA A 27 5.76 -0.79 -15.35
C ALA A 27 4.54 -1.18 -14.51
N GLN A 28 4.29 -0.43 -13.43
CA GLN A 28 2.95 -0.36 -12.92
C GLN A 28 2.17 0.05 -14.16
N VAL A 29 1.48 -0.93 -14.76
CA VAL A 29 0.33 -0.65 -15.59
C VAL A 29 -0.59 0.05 -14.59
N GLY A 30 -0.37 1.36 -14.45
CA GLY A 30 -1.34 2.24 -13.86
C GLY A 30 -2.59 1.93 -14.64
N PRO A 31 -3.72 1.65 -13.97
CA PRO A 31 -4.95 1.53 -14.70
C PRO A 31 -5.06 2.85 -15.47
N GLU A 32 -4.96 2.81 -16.81
CA GLU A 32 -5.70 3.77 -17.62
C GLU A 32 -7.03 3.88 -16.92
N GLU A 33 -7.41 5.07 -16.43
CA GLU A 33 -8.60 5.29 -15.62
C GLU A 33 -9.75 4.50 -16.24
N LEU A 34 -9.98 3.28 -15.75
CA LEU A 34 -11.00 2.41 -16.29
C LEU A 34 -12.27 3.19 -16.01
N ALA A 35 -12.92 3.65 -17.09
CA ALA A 35 -14.11 4.48 -17.00
C ALA A 35 -15.07 3.77 -16.04
N GLY A 36 -15.21 4.32 -14.84
CA GLY A 36 -15.85 3.61 -13.74
C GLY A 36 -17.24 3.12 -14.14
N ILE A 37 -17.66 1.97 -13.61
CA ILE A 37 -19.00 1.42 -13.84
C ILE A 37 -20.00 2.41 -13.25
N ARG A 38 -20.88 2.95 -14.08
CA ARG A 38 -21.92 3.90 -13.65
C ARG A 38 -23.26 3.20 -13.52
N LEU A 39 -23.89 3.32 -12.35
CA LEU A 39 -25.26 2.89 -12.09
C LEU A 39 -26.05 4.09 -11.56
N GLY A 40 -26.67 4.84 -12.48
CA GLY A 40 -27.32 6.10 -12.16
C GLY A 40 -26.32 7.14 -11.63
N ILE A 41 -26.54 7.62 -10.40
CA ILE A 41 -25.65 8.57 -9.73
C ILE A 41 -24.39 7.91 -9.14
N LEU A 42 -24.40 6.58 -8.99
CA LEU A 42 -23.28 5.84 -8.40
C LEU A 42 -22.19 5.60 -9.44
N ARG A 43 -20.94 5.90 -9.09
CA ARG A 43 -19.76 5.60 -9.89
C ARG A 43 -18.87 4.62 -9.12
N PHE A 44 -18.67 3.44 -9.70
CA PHE A 44 -17.84 2.38 -9.14
C PHE A 44 -16.52 2.27 -9.90
N HIS A 45 -15.42 2.19 -9.17
CA HIS A 45 -14.07 2.07 -9.70
C HIS A 45 -13.45 0.80 -9.10
N PRO A 46 -13.65 -0.36 -9.73
CA PRO A 46 -12.93 -1.57 -9.34
C PRO A 46 -11.44 -1.36 -9.61
N ASN A 47 -10.60 -1.91 -8.73
CA ASN A 47 -9.17 -1.98 -8.92
C ASN A 47 -8.66 -3.35 -8.46
N PHE A 48 -7.50 -3.74 -8.97
CA PHE A 48 -6.89 -5.01 -8.63
C PHE A 48 -5.37 -4.84 -8.64
N GLY A 49 -4.73 -5.20 -7.54
CA GLY A 49 -3.27 -5.23 -7.43
C GLY A 49 -2.76 -6.65 -7.23
N VAL A 50 -1.54 -6.90 -7.68
CA VAL A 50 -0.80 -8.12 -7.37
C VAL A 50 0.61 -7.74 -6.95
N THR A 51 1.03 -8.25 -5.79
CA THR A 51 2.41 -8.14 -5.31
C THR A 51 2.91 -9.55 -5.01
N GLN A 52 4.14 -9.87 -5.37
CA GLN A 52 4.71 -11.20 -5.12
C GLN A 52 6.18 -11.09 -4.76
N GLY A 53 6.71 -12.13 -4.11
CA GLY A 53 8.10 -12.17 -3.71
C GLY A 53 8.51 -13.53 -3.14
N TYR A 54 9.79 -13.61 -2.81
CA TYR A 54 10.38 -14.73 -2.08
C TYR A 54 10.94 -14.20 -0.76
N THR A 55 10.77 -14.98 0.30
CA THR A 55 11.45 -14.75 1.58
C THR A 55 12.26 -16.00 1.92
N ASP A 56 13.45 -15.80 2.47
CA ASP A 56 14.33 -16.86 3.01
C ASP A 56 13.94 -17.25 4.44
N ASN A 57 13.27 -16.35 5.16
CA ASN A 57 12.86 -16.55 6.55
C ASN A 57 11.39 -16.16 6.80
N ALA A 58 10.48 -17.07 6.45
CA ALA A 58 9.03 -16.85 6.52
C ALA A 58 8.47 -16.66 7.95
N PHE A 59 9.18 -17.14 8.98
CA PHE A 59 8.78 -17.04 10.38
C PHE A 59 9.66 -16.06 11.19
N LEU A 60 10.63 -15.40 10.54
CA LEU A 60 11.61 -14.52 11.19
C LEU A 60 12.35 -15.23 12.36
N GLU A 61 12.59 -16.54 12.23
CA GLU A 61 13.26 -17.36 13.24
C GLU A 61 14.78 -17.15 13.18
N TYR A 62 15.46 -17.05 14.33
CA TYR A 62 16.91 -16.82 14.40
C TYR A 62 17.77 -18.00 13.88
N LYS A 63 17.20 -19.22 13.83
CA LYS A 63 17.85 -20.43 13.33
C LYS A 63 16.82 -21.30 12.60
N ASN A 64 17.30 -22.08 11.62
CA ASN A 64 16.46 -22.95 10.77
C ASN A 64 15.44 -22.16 9.95
N GLU A 65 15.93 -21.12 9.27
CA GLU A 65 15.12 -20.28 8.39
C GLU A 65 14.37 -21.13 7.35
N LYS A 66 13.16 -20.69 7.04
CA LYS A 66 12.27 -21.39 6.13
C LYS A 66 11.89 -20.47 4.99
N ASP A 67 12.26 -20.88 3.79
CA ASP A 67 11.96 -20.12 2.60
C ASP A 67 10.52 -20.36 2.14
N SER A 68 9.95 -19.33 1.53
CA SER A 68 8.64 -19.44 0.91
C SER A 68 8.44 -18.36 -0.14
N TYR A 69 7.83 -18.75 -1.24
CA TYR A 69 7.21 -17.82 -2.16
C TYR A 69 5.92 -17.29 -1.55
N TRP A 70 5.64 -16.00 -1.75
CA TRP A 70 4.37 -15.40 -1.37
C TRP A 70 3.82 -14.52 -2.48
N ALA A 71 2.50 -14.41 -2.52
CA ALA A 71 1.77 -13.51 -3.38
C ALA A 71 0.59 -12.89 -2.62
N THR A 72 0.37 -11.61 -2.82
CA THR A 72 -0.76 -10.84 -2.29
C THR A 72 -1.61 -10.37 -3.46
N PHE A 73 -2.88 -10.78 -3.44
CA PHE A 73 -3.89 -10.33 -4.39
C PHE A 73 -4.78 -9.30 -3.71
N SER A 74 -4.89 -8.12 -4.33
CA SER A 74 -5.50 -6.94 -3.73
C SER A 74 -6.70 -6.44 -4.53
N PRO A 75 -7.84 -7.15 -4.55
CA PRO A 75 -9.07 -6.62 -5.13
C PRO A 75 -9.60 -5.45 -4.29
N GLY A 76 -9.99 -4.38 -4.96
CA GLY A 76 -10.59 -3.21 -4.37
C GLY A 76 -11.76 -2.67 -5.18
N LEU A 77 -12.63 -1.93 -4.50
CA LEU A 77 -13.77 -1.25 -5.10
C LEU A 77 -13.93 0.11 -4.43
N LYS A 78 -14.01 1.17 -5.24
CA LYS A 78 -14.34 2.52 -4.76
C LYS A 78 -15.65 2.98 -5.37
N MET A 79 -16.59 3.39 -4.54
CA MET A 79 -17.84 4.04 -4.93
C MET A 79 -17.76 5.54 -4.63
N ILE A 80 -18.23 6.35 -5.58
CA ILE A 80 -18.39 7.80 -5.42
C ILE A 80 -19.79 8.16 -5.87
N THR A 81 -20.52 8.92 -5.06
CA THR A 81 -21.86 9.40 -5.40
C THR A 81 -22.02 10.88 -5.03
N PRO A 82 -22.39 11.75 -5.98
CA PRO A 82 -22.79 13.11 -5.68
C PRO A 82 -24.20 13.11 -5.07
N ILE A 83 -24.37 13.86 -3.99
CA ILE A 83 -25.66 14.09 -3.32
C ILE A 83 -25.91 15.59 -3.35
N GLY A 84 -26.42 16.08 -4.49
CA GLY A 84 -26.50 17.52 -4.76
C GLY A 84 -25.11 18.14 -4.88
N ARG A 85 -24.76 19.05 -3.96
CA ARG A 85 -23.41 19.65 -3.86
C ARG A 85 -22.46 18.84 -2.97
N HIS A 86 -23.00 17.90 -2.20
CA HIS A 86 -22.23 17.06 -1.31
C HIS A 86 -21.71 15.83 -2.05
N THR A 87 -20.69 15.19 -1.51
CA THR A 87 -20.12 13.97 -2.10
C THR A 87 -19.97 12.92 -1.02
N PHE A 88 -20.47 11.71 -1.30
CA PHE A 88 -20.20 10.53 -0.48
C PHE A 88 -19.27 9.59 -1.24
N GLU A 89 -18.26 9.09 -0.54
CA GLU A 89 -17.27 8.13 -1.02
C GLU A 89 -17.22 6.94 -0.07
N ALA A 90 -17.12 5.75 -0.62
CA ALA A 90 -16.85 4.54 0.14
C ALA A 90 -15.89 3.66 -0.65
N SER A 91 -14.92 3.06 0.01
CA SER A 91 -14.04 2.07 -0.61
C SER A 91 -13.84 0.86 0.28
N TYR A 92 -13.67 -0.27 -0.37
CA TYR A 92 -13.29 -1.52 0.25
C TYR A 92 -12.10 -2.11 -0.49
N ARG A 93 -11.14 -2.66 0.26
CA ARG A 93 -10.00 -3.40 -0.26
C ARG A 93 -9.77 -4.64 0.59
N ALA A 94 -9.55 -5.77 -0.05
CA ALA A 94 -9.05 -6.97 0.60
C ALA A 94 -7.61 -7.23 0.14
N ASP A 95 -6.71 -7.58 1.05
CA ASP A 95 -5.37 -8.02 0.73
C ASP A 95 -5.25 -9.50 1.09
N ILE A 96 -5.35 -10.36 0.07
CA ILE A 96 -5.38 -11.81 0.18
C ILE A 96 -3.95 -12.33 -0.01
N MET A 97 -3.28 -12.62 1.09
CA MET A 97 -1.90 -13.11 1.07
C MET A 97 -1.88 -14.64 1.05
N ARG A 98 -1.05 -15.21 0.17
CA ARG A 98 -0.88 -16.64 -0.05
C ARG A 98 0.59 -17.00 -0.06
N TYR A 99 0.94 -18.06 0.66
CA TYR A 99 2.27 -18.63 0.67
C TYR A 99 2.28 -19.99 -0.03
N ALA A 100 3.32 -20.28 -0.81
CA ALA A 100 3.50 -21.58 -1.45
C ALA A 100 3.80 -22.67 -0.41
N ASN A 101 4.68 -22.35 0.54
CA ASN A 101 4.97 -23.20 1.69
C ASN A 101 4.28 -22.62 2.93
N PHE A 102 3.74 -23.47 3.80
CA PHE A 102 3.10 -23.09 5.09
C PHE A 102 1.81 -22.26 4.95
N GLY A 103 1.06 -22.48 3.86
CA GLY A 103 -0.19 -21.77 3.59
C GLY A 103 -1.19 -21.81 4.75
N ASP A 104 -1.32 -22.95 5.45
CA ASP A 104 -2.25 -23.10 6.57
C ASP A 104 -1.97 -22.16 7.75
N LEU A 105 -0.73 -21.68 7.89
CA LEU A 105 -0.29 -20.82 9.00
C LEU A 105 -0.12 -19.35 8.58
N LEU A 106 0.34 -19.13 7.35
CA LEU A 106 0.75 -17.82 6.88
C LEU A 106 -0.24 -17.15 5.93
N ASN A 107 -1.19 -17.89 5.35
CA ASN A 107 -2.24 -17.28 4.55
C ASN A 107 -3.10 -16.36 5.41
N THR A 108 -3.38 -15.18 4.90
CA THR A 108 -4.27 -14.22 5.56
C THR A 108 -5.14 -13.49 4.56
N VAL A 109 -6.17 -12.85 5.08
CA VAL A 109 -6.97 -11.86 4.38
C VAL A 109 -7.13 -10.67 5.30
N ASP A 110 -6.52 -9.57 4.91
CA ASP A 110 -6.65 -8.30 5.60
C ASP A 110 -7.70 -7.45 4.87
N HIS A 111 -8.45 -6.64 5.61
CA HIS A 111 -9.58 -5.87 5.09
C HIS A 111 -9.42 -4.40 5.45
N THR A 112 -9.63 -3.52 4.47
CA THR A 112 -9.68 -2.07 4.68
C THR A 112 -11.00 -1.54 4.14
N VAL A 113 -11.69 -0.74 4.93
CA VAL A 113 -12.89 0.01 4.55
C VAL A 113 -12.63 1.48 4.84
N ASN A 114 -12.90 2.34 3.86
CA ASN A 114 -12.84 3.78 4.06
C ASN A 114 -14.17 4.37 3.64
N THR A 115 -14.65 5.36 4.38
CA THR A 115 -15.87 6.10 4.06
C THR A 115 -15.59 7.58 4.24
N GLY A 116 -16.21 8.41 3.41
CA GLY A 116 -16.03 9.85 3.42
C GLY A 116 -17.32 10.55 3.00
N LEU A 117 -17.71 11.55 3.78
CA LEU A 117 -18.78 12.47 3.44
C LEU A 117 -18.21 13.88 3.40
N THR A 118 -18.28 14.52 2.24
CA THR A 118 -17.95 15.93 2.06
C THR A 118 -19.23 16.72 1.91
N LEU A 119 -19.50 17.62 2.86
CA LEU A 119 -20.61 18.55 2.86
C LEU A 119 -20.13 19.92 2.36
N ASP A 120 -20.46 20.27 1.12
CA ASP A 120 -20.28 21.63 0.58
C ASP A 120 -21.52 22.50 0.81
N PHE A 121 -21.38 23.58 1.59
CA PHE A 121 -22.44 24.55 1.85
C PHE A 121 -22.26 25.84 1.04
N ALA A 122 -23.35 26.59 0.86
CA ALA A 122 -23.28 27.89 0.20
C ALA A 122 -22.37 28.87 0.98
N GLY A 123 -21.72 29.78 0.27
CA GLY A 123 -20.84 30.78 0.89
C GLY A 123 -19.42 30.30 1.21
N GLY A 124 -19.05 29.08 0.80
CA GLY A 124 -17.68 28.56 0.88
C GLY A 124 -17.36 27.76 2.15
N LEU A 125 -18.33 27.61 3.05
CA LEU A 125 -18.21 26.72 4.20
C LEU A 125 -18.35 25.26 3.76
N GLY A 126 -17.53 24.37 4.31
CA GLY A 126 -17.69 22.94 4.12
C GLY A 126 -17.17 22.13 5.30
N ALA A 127 -17.58 20.88 5.31
CA ALA A 127 -17.11 19.90 6.28
C ALA A 127 -16.80 18.58 5.59
N LYS A 128 -15.85 17.83 6.13
CA LYS A 128 -15.57 16.44 5.77
C LYS A 128 -15.59 15.59 7.01
N LEU A 129 -16.27 14.45 6.91
CA LEU A 129 -16.21 13.38 7.88
C LEU A 129 -15.70 12.14 7.16
N ALA A 130 -14.64 11.55 7.66
CA ALA A 130 -14.10 10.30 7.16
C ALA A 130 -14.01 9.28 8.29
N TYR A 131 -14.29 8.03 7.96
CA TYR A 131 -14.12 6.90 8.86
C TYR A 131 -13.38 5.79 8.14
N ASP A 132 -12.29 5.35 8.76
CA ASP A 132 -11.43 4.30 8.27
C ASP A 132 -11.50 3.12 9.24
N TYR A 133 -11.68 1.93 8.68
CA TYR A 133 -11.62 0.67 9.41
C TYR A 133 -10.62 -0.24 8.74
N LYS A 134 -9.75 -0.84 9.54
CA LYS A 134 -8.79 -1.82 9.07
C LYS A 134 -8.79 -3.01 10.00
N ARG A 135 -8.96 -4.20 9.41
CA ARG A 135 -8.67 -5.47 10.07
C ARG A 135 -7.41 -6.03 9.45
N SER A 136 -6.37 -6.18 10.25
CA SER A 136 -5.11 -6.78 9.83
C SER A 136 -4.64 -7.83 10.82
N SER A 137 -3.53 -8.48 10.49
CA SER A 137 -2.95 -9.50 11.34
C SER A 137 -1.43 -9.41 11.37
N ILE A 138 -0.84 -9.93 12.45
CA ILE A 138 0.61 -10.12 12.55
C ILE A 138 0.90 -11.60 12.31
N SER A 139 1.80 -11.88 11.38
CA SER A 139 2.23 -13.26 11.11
C SER A 139 2.85 -13.90 12.35
N PRO A 140 2.53 -15.18 12.64
CA PRO A 140 3.13 -15.89 13.75
C PRO A 140 4.65 -16.02 13.53
N TYR A 141 5.42 -15.94 14.61
CA TYR A 141 6.88 -16.05 14.55
C TYR A 141 7.39 -17.49 14.65
N SER A 142 6.48 -18.47 14.79
CA SER A 142 6.82 -19.89 14.81
C SER A 142 5.61 -20.76 14.45
N LEU A 143 5.87 -22.03 14.14
CA LEU A 143 4.82 -23.03 13.88
C LEU A 143 3.86 -23.29 15.05
N LYS A 144 4.23 -22.86 16.28
CA LYS A 144 3.45 -23.11 17.50
C LYS A 144 2.68 -21.88 17.96
N GLU A 145 2.86 -20.74 17.30
CA GLU A 145 2.17 -19.50 17.64
C GLU A 145 0.95 -19.32 16.75
N GLU A 146 -0.15 -18.84 17.36
CA GLU A 146 -1.33 -18.45 16.62
C GLU A 146 -1.22 -17.02 16.10
N ARG A 147 -1.78 -16.78 14.92
CA ARG A 147 -1.87 -15.45 14.31
C ARG A 147 -2.73 -14.52 15.18
N LYS A 148 -2.24 -13.31 15.43
CA LYS A 148 -2.97 -12.26 16.17
C LYS A 148 -3.66 -11.31 15.20
N TYR A 149 -4.93 -11.04 15.44
CA TYR A 149 -5.74 -10.11 14.65
C TYR A 149 -5.94 -8.79 15.38
N PHE A 150 -5.98 -7.70 14.62
CA PHE A 150 -6.14 -6.35 15.11
C PHE A 150 -7.21 -5.63 14.32
N HIS A 151 -7.91 -4.75 15.01
CA HIS A 151 -8.95 -3.90 14.45
C HIS A 151 -8.58 -2.46 14.77
N GLU A 152 -8.40 -1.66 13.73
CA GLU A 152 -8.09 -0.24 13.81
C GLU A 152 -9.30 0.53 13.31
N HIS A 153 -9.66 1.59 14.03
CA HIS A 153 -10.77 2.48 13.71
C HIS A 153 -10.22 3.90 13.75
N SER A 154 -10.40 4.68 12.69
CA SER A 154 -10.01 6.09 12.68
C SER A 154 -11.18 6.94 12.23
N VAL A 155 -11.41 8.05 12.93
CA VAL A 155 -12.37 9.08 12.54
C VAL A 155 -11.63 10.37 12.29
N THR A 156 -11.76 10.92 11.10
CA THR A 156 -11.20 12.22 10.72
C THR A 156 -12.32 13.20 10.42
N THR A 157 -12.28 14.36 11.06
CA THR A 157 -13.21 15.47 10.82
C THR A 157 -12.42 16.69 10.36
N ASN A 158 -12.88 17.33 9.29
CA ASN A 158 -12.32 18.56 8.78
C ASN A 158 -13.45 19.58 8.60
N ILE A 159 -13.26 20.80 9.10
CA ILE A 159 -14.14 21.93 8.80
C ILE A 159 -13.30 22.94 8.04
N PHE A 160 -13.81 23.46 6.92
CA PHE A 160 -13.09 24.40 6.08
C PHE A 160 -13.97 25.55 5.61
N TYR A 161 -13.34 26.69 5.37
CA TYR A 161 -13.98 27.85 4.75
C TYR A 161 -13.12 28.34 3.59
N ALA A 162 -13.69 28.40 2.40
CA ALA A 162 -13.05 28.89 1.19
C ALA A 162 -13.64 30.23 0.77
N PHE A 163 -12.82 31.28 0.78
CA PHE A 163 -13.22 32.63 0.35
C PHE A 163 -12.73 32.92 -1.07
N ALA A 164 -13.68 33.27 -1.95
CA ALA A 164 -13.44 33.66 -3.35
C ALA A 164 -12.57 32.67 -4.16
N ASN A 165 -12.53 31.39 -3.76
CA ASN A 165 -11.62 30.36 -4.28
C ASN A 165 -10.13 30.76 -4.25
N ARG A 166 -9.73 31.71 -3.40
CA ARG A 166 -8.35 32.21 -3.28
C ARG A 166 -7.72 31.87 -1.93
N TYR A 167 -8.53 31.89 -0.87
CA TYR A 167 -8.06 31.65 0.49
C TYR A 167 -8.89 30.52 1.11
N LYS A 168 -8.22 29.64 1.85
CA LYS A 168 -8.86 28.53 2.56
C LYS A 168 -8.35 28.49 4.00
N ALA A 169 -9.26 28.49 4.95
CA ALA A 169 -8.99 28.17 6.35
C ALA A 169 -9.54 26.78 6.65
N GLU A 170 -8.82 25.97 7.43
CA GLU A 170 -9.27 24.63 7.80
C GLU A 170 -8.87 24.24 9.22
N LEU A 171 -9.74 23.47 9.86
CA LEU A 171 -9.54 22.84 11.15
C LEU A 171 -9.65 21.32 10.95
N ASN A 172 -8.59 20.60 11.29
CA ASN A 172 -8.48 19.15 11.12
C ASN A 172 -8.42 18.48 12.50
N TYR A 173 -9.20 17.41 12.68
CA TYR A 173 -9.17 16.55 13.86
C TYR A 173 -9.15 15.09 13.42
N LYS A 174 -8.33 14.26 14.07
CA LYS A 174 -8.23 12.82 13.84
C LYS A 174 -8.21 12.10 15.18
N HIS A 175 -8.97 11.03 15.28
CA HIS A 175 -9.00 10.12 16.43
C HIS A 175 -8.79 8.69 15.93
N ASP A 176 -7.90 7.96 16.60
CA ASP A 176 -7.49 6.58 16.30
C ASP A 176 -7.77 5.68 17.50
#